data_AF-A0A2V9K5V5-F1
#
_entry.id   AF-A0A2V9K5V5-F1
#
_cell.length_a   1.000
_cell.length_b   1.000
_cell.length_c   1.000
_cell.angle_alpha   90.00
_cell.angle_beta   90.00
_cell.angle_gamma   90.00
#
_symmetry.space_group_name_H-M   'P 1'
#
loop_
_entity.id
_entity.type
_entity.pdbx_description
1 polymer ?
#
loop_
_entity_poly.entity_id
_entity_poly.type
_entity_poly.pdbx_seq_one_letter_code
_entity_poly.pdbx_strand_id
1 'polypeptide(L)'
;MEKDQKLQVLNKKEASRRGLSRREMVQRLVSGVGAGIAGLGSPLVAASHPIHRHLADDSTLSKADAKVAAADWAPEFLDAHQNETLIVLAERIVPGSTRAQVNRFIDLLVSVDTAESQQKFINALSSMDGESLSRFGHPFKALAEAQQNEVLTTASTAERGKSEEEKD
;
A
#
# COMPACT_ATOMS: atom_id res chain seq x y z
N MET A 1 18.97 -55.04 -24.01
CA MET A 1 18.80 -54.06 -25.11
C MET A 1 17.56 -53.25 -24.78
N GLU A 2 17.75 -52.12 -24.09
CA GLU A 2 17.72 -50.78 -24.72
C GLU A 2 16.27 -50.43 -25.10
N LYS A 3 15.63 -49.42 -24.52
CA LYS A 3 16.04 -48.02 -24.64
C LYS A 3 15.51 -47.15 -23.49
N ASP A 4 16.45 -46.40 -22.91
CA ASP A 4 16.25 -45.16 -22.16
C ASP A 4 15.20 -44.26 -22.82
N GLN A 5 14.06 -44.10 -22.16
CA GLN A 5 13.11 -43.05 -22.50
C GLN A 5 13.61 -41.73 -21.90
N LYS A 6 14.59 -41.12 -22.59
CA LYS A 6 15.01 -39.73 -22.33
C LYS A 6 13.82 -38.82 -22.57
N LEU A 7 13.26 -38.30 -21.48
CA LEU A 7 12.37 -37.14 -21.48
C LEU A 7 13.00 -36.05 -22.34
N GLN A 8 12.33 -35.69 -23.42
CA GLN A 8 12.70 -34.53 -24.22
C GLN A 8 12.41 -33.29 -23.38
N VAL A 9 13.41 -32.88 -22.61
CA VAL A 9 13.47 -31.55 -22.01
C VAL A 9 13.44 -30.57 -23.18
N LEU A 10 12.29 -29.93 -23.40
CA LEU A 10 12.11 -28.84 -24.34
C LEU A 10 12.87 -27.61 -23.82
N ASN A 11 14.20 -27.68 -23.86
CA ASN A 11 15.05 -26.51 -23.80
C ASN A 11 15.09 -25.87 -25.19
N LYS A 12 14.10 -25.02 -25.52
CA LYS A 12 14.26 -23.96 -26.53
C LYS A 12 13.14 -22.91 -26.48
N LYS A 13 13.25 -21.99 -25.53
CA LYS A 13 13.25 -20.53 -25.75
C LYS A 13 13.03 -19.90 -24.38
N GLU A 14 14.09 -19.26 -23.88
CA GLU A 14 13.96 -18.04 -23.11
C GLU A 14 13.11 -17.06 -23.93
N ALA A 15 11.79 -17.21 -23.88
CA ALA A 15 10.91 -16.08 -24.08
C ALA A 15 11.10 -15.26 -22.81
N SER A 16 12.10 -14.38 -22.84
CA SER A 16 12.12 -13.19 -22.01
C SER A 16 10.79 -12.47 -22.26
N ARG A 17 9.75 -12.83 -21.50
CA ARG A 17 8.69 -11.89 -21.20
C ARG A 17 9.39 -10.83 -20.36
N ARG A 18 9.98 -9.83 -21.02
CA ARG A 18 10.21 -8.53 -20.39
C ARG A 18 8.82 -8.08 -19.97
N GLY A 19 8.45 -8.43 -18.74
CA GLY A 19 7.26 -7.89 -18.11
C GLY A 19 7.39 -6.38 -18.14
N LEU A 20 6.31 -5.70 -18.48
CA LEU A 20 6.28 -4.24 -18.46
C LEU A 20 6.69 -3.78 -17.07
N SER A 21 7.67 -2.89 -17.00
CA SER A 21 8.01 -2.30 -15.70
C SER A 21 6.82 -1.48 -15.18
N ARG A 22 6.70 -1.32 -13.86
CA ARG A 22 5.64 -0.49 -13.23
C ARG A 22 5.58 0.90 -13.88
N ARG A 23 6.76 1.49 -14.14
CA ARG A 23 6.93 2.77 -14.84
C ARG A 23 6.37 2.72 -16.26
N GLU A 24 6.67 1.67 -17.01
CA GLU A 24 6.20 1.51 -18.38
C GLU A 24 4.67 1.32 -18.44
N MET A 25 4.07 0.67 -17.43
CA MET A 25 2.63 0.57 -17.30
C MET A 25 1.98 1.93 -16.99
N VAL A 26 2.54 2.70 -16.06
CA VAL A 26 2.08 4.07 -15.75
C VAL A 26 2.23 4.98 -16.97
N GLN A 27 3.38 4.94 -17.65
CA GLN A 27 3.62 5.72 -18.87
C GLN A 27 2.61 5.38 -19.97
N ARG A 28 2.28 4.10 -20.16
CA ARG A 28 1.26 3.68 -21.13
C ARG A 28 -0.16 4.10 -20.74
N LEU A 29 -0.47 4.19 -19.45
CA LEU A 29 -1.75 4.71 -18.96
C LEU A 29 -1.84 6.22 -19.17
N VAL A 30 -0.80 6.97 -18.79
CA VAL A 30 -0.70 8.44 -18.97
C VAL A 30 -0.70 8.83 -20.44
N SER A 31 -0.03 8.05 -21.29
CA SER A 31 0.01 8.27 -22.73
C SER A 31 -1.25 7.80 -23.46
N GLY A 32 -2.20 7.16 -22.78
CA GLY A 32 -3.43 6.63 -23.36
C GLY A 32 -3.24 5.40 -24.27
N VAL A 33 -2.07 4.74 -24.21
CA VAL A 33 -1.70 3.61 -25.09
C VAL A 33 -2.04 2.25 -24.46
N GLY A 34 -2.34 2.20 -23.16
CA GLY A 34 -2.46 0.96 -22.37
C GLY A 34 -3.86 0.35 -22.18
N ALA A 35 -4.95 1.04 -22.53
CA ALA A 35 -6.30 0.48 -22.38
C ALA A 35 -6.79 -0.05 -23.73
N GLY A 36 -6.85 -1.38 -23.88
CA GLY A 36 -7.59 -2.06 -24.94
C GLY A 36 -9.11 -1.89 -24.81
N ILE A 37 -9.59 -0.70 -24.41
CA ILE A 37 -11.01 -0.33 -24.42
C ILE A 37 -11.14 0.83 -25.39
N ALA A 38 -11.27 0.50 -26.68
CA ALA A 38 -11.87 1.40 -27.64
C ALA A 38 -13.31 1.66 -27.19
N GLY A 39 -13.55 2.65 -26.33
CA GLY A 39 -14.92 2.95 -25.90
C GLY A 39 -15.14 4.03 -24.85
N LEU A 40 -14.25 4.24 -23.88
CA LEU A 40 -14.55 5.17 -22.77
C LEU A 40 -13.32 5.98 -22.33
N GLY A 41 -13.09 7.11 -23.00
CA GLY A 41 -12.18 8.16 -22.51
C GLY A 41 -11.19 8.65 -23.55
N SER A 42 -11.59 9.66 -24.31
CA SER A 42 -10.69 10.39 -25.22
C SER A 42 -9.44 10.89 -24.47
N PRO A 43 -8.26 10.98 -25.12
CA PRO A 43 -7.03 11.56 -24.57
C PRO A 43 -7.23 12.95 -23.93
N LEU A 44 -8.25 13.70 -24.39
CA LEU A 44 -8.63 15.00 -23.84
C LEU A 44 -9.11 14.98 -22.38
N VAL A 45 -9.78 13.91 -21.92
CA VAL A 45 -10.29 13.85 -20.54
C VAL A 45 -9.15 13.55 -19.55
N ALA A 46 -8.17 12.73 -19.95
CA ALA A 46 -6.99 12.48 -19.15
C ALA A 46 -6.09 13.73 -19.06
N ALA A 47 -5.86 14.44 -20.18
CA ALA A 47 -5.02 15.64 -20.23
C ALA A 47 -5.61 16.86 -19.49
N SER A 48 -6.92 16.87 -19.22
CA SER A 48 -7.60 17.97 -18.50
C SER A 48 -7.63 17.78 -16.99
N HIS A 49 -7.23 16.62 -16.47
CA HIS A 49 -7.11 16.42 -15.02
C HIS A 49 -5.80 17.01 -14.49
N PRO A 50 -5.82 17.82 -13.42
CA PRO A 50 -4.61 18.45 -12.85
C PRO A 50 -3.49 17.45 -12.52
N ILE A 51 -3.86 16.22 -12.18
CA ILE A 51 -2.96 15.11 -11.86
C ILE A 51 -2.09 14.72 -13.08
N HIS A 52 -2.59 14.88 -14.31
CA HIS A 52 -1.87 14.48 -15.53
C HIS A 52 -0.56 15.25 -15.71
N ARG A 53 -0.53 16.54 -15.37
CA ARG A 53 0.70 17.36 -15.39
C ARG A 53 1.77 16.82 -14.45
N HIS A 54 1.37 16.36 -13.26
CA HIS A 54 2.30 15.83 -12.26
C HIS A 54 2.76 14.40 -12.58
N LEU A 55 1.93 13.61 -13.26
CA LEU A 55 2.25 12.25 -13.70
C LEU A 55 2.97 12.20 -15.05
N ALA A 56 2.87 13.22 -15.90
CA ALA A 56 3.56 13.29 -17.18
C ALA A 56 5.00 13.81 -17.06
N ASP A 57 5.37 14.40 -15.91
CA ASP A 57 6.73 14.81 -15.62
C ASP A 57 7.54 13.64 -15.04
N ASP A 58 8.33 13.00 -15.90
CA ASP A 58 9.20 11.87 -15.54
C ASP A 58 10.20 12.24 -14.43
N SER A 59 10.61 13.51 -14.35
CA SER A 59 11.60 13.97 -13.37
C SER A 59 10.99 14.09 -11.98
N THR A 60 9.74 14.55 -11.87
CA THR A 60 9.01 14.62 -10.59
C THR A 60 8.69 13.22 -10.09
N LEU A 61 8.23 12.32 -10.98
CA LEU A 61 7.99 10.93 -10.63
C LEU A 61 9.27 10.21 -10.19
N SER A 62 10.38 10.40 -10.92
CA SER A 62 11.65 9.77 -10.54
C SER A 62 12.21 10.28 -9.22
N LYS A 63 12.02 11.57 -8.90
CA LYS A 63 12.41 12.15 -7.61
C LYS A 63 11.54 11.63 -6.47
N ALA A 64 10.22 11.50 -6.69
CA ALA A 64 9.30 10.92 -5.72
C ALA A 64 9.64 9.43 -5.46
N ASP A 65 9.85 8.64 -6.51
CA ASP A 65 10.31 7.25 -6.41
C ASP A 65 11.62 7.15 -5.62
N ALA A 66 12.59 8.02 -5.91
CA ALA A 66 13.87 8.02 -5.22
C ALA A 66 13.73 8.41 -3.75
N LYS A 67 12.93 9.43 -3.42
CA LYS A 67 12.66 9.84 -2.03
C LYS A 67 12.02 8.69 -1.22
N VAL A 68 11.09 7.96 -1.84
CA VAL A 68 10.42 6.80 -1.21
C VAL A 68 11.27 5.52 -1.27
N ALA A 69 12.34 5.46 -2.06
CA ALA A 69 13.26 4.32 -2.07
C ALA A 69 14.52 4.56 -1.21
N ALA A 70 14.77 5.80 -0.78
CA ALA A 70 15.95 6.19 -0.03
C ALA A 70 16.12 5.38 1.28
N ALA A 71 17.36 5.03 1.62
CA ALA A 71 17.68 4.21 2.80
C ALA A 71 17.50 4.98 4.12
N ASP A 72 17.60 6.30 4.07
CA ASP A 72 17.52 7.26 5.17
C ASP A 72 16.12 7.90 5.29
N TRP A 73 15.09 7.21 4.81
CA TRP A 73 13.74 7.75 4.87
C TRP A 73 13.19 7.85 6.27
N ALA A 74 12.51 8.97 6.50
CA ALA A 74 11.70 9.22 7.66
C ALA A 74 10.24 9.44 7.21
N PRO A 75 9.26 9.08 8.05
CA PRO A 75 7.87 9.45 7.82
C PRO A 75 7.70 10.97 7.74
N GLU A 76 6.80 11.42 6.87
CA GLU A 76 6.41 12.82 6.69
C GLU A 76 5.28 13.22 7.65
N PHE A 77 4.38 12.28 7.98
CA PHE A 77 3.19 12.54 8.81
C PHE A 77 3.21 11.74 10.12
N LEU A 78 3.51 10.45 10.06
CA LEU A 78 3.47 9.57 11.22
C LEU A 78 4.65 9.81 12.16
N ASP A 79 4.43 9.74 13.46
CA ASP A 79 5.55 9.65 14.40
C ASP A 79 6.19 8.24 14.37
N ALA A 80 7.34 8.10 15.04
CA ALA A 80 8.07 6.84 15.09
C ALA A 80 7.27 5.70 15.73
N HIS A 81 6.41 5.99 16.72
CA HIS A 81 5.58 4.96 17.34
C HIS A 81 4.48 4.49 16.37
N GLN A 82 3.74 5.43 15.80
CA GLN A 82 2.64 5.21 14.86
C GLN A 82 3.10 4.47 13.61
N ASN A 83 4.25 4.84 13.05
CA ASN A 83 4.81 4.15 11.88
C ASN A 83 5.14 2.68 12.19
N GLU A 84 5.77 2.40 13.34
CA GLU A 84 6.07 1.02 13.75
C GLU A 84 4.80 0.22 14.04
N THR A 85 3.80 0.82 14.69
CA THR A 85 2.48 0.18 14.88
C THR A 85 1.84 -0.13 13.54
N LEU A 86 1.88 0.79 12.57
CA LEU A 86 1.34 0.57 11.22
C LEU A 86 2.08 -0.55 10.48
N ILE A 87 3.41 -0.64 10.58
CA ILE A 87 4.20 -1.73 9.98
C ILE A 87 3.73 -3.08 10.50
N VAL A 88 3.69 -3.24 11.82
CA VAL A 88 3.30 -4.50 12.45
C VAL A 88 1.84 -4.84 12.12
N LEU A 89 0.95 -3.85 12.19
CA LEU A 89 -0.47 -4.02 11.85
C LEU A 89 -0.66 -4.46 10.40
N ALA A 90 -0.02 -3.77 9.45
CA ALA A 90 -0.13 -4.08 8.03
C ALA A 90 0.43 -5.47 7.71
N GLU A 91 1.50 -5.91 8.36
CA GLU A 91 2.08 -7.25 8.13
C GLU A 91 1.13 -8.36 8.58
N ARG A 92 0.40 -8.13 9.67
CA ARG A 92 -0.59 -9.07 10.18
C ARG A 92 -1.84 -9.16 9.31
N ILE A 93 -2.28 -8.05 8.73
CA ILE A 93 -3.44 -8.03 7.84
C ILE A 93 -3.08 -8.55 6.44
N VAL A 94 -1.96 -8.09 5.88
CA VAL A 94 -1.49 -8.46 4.54
C VAL A 94 -0.02 -8.90 4.62
N PRO A 95 0.24 -10.23 4.61
CA PRO A 95 1.60 -10.74 4.66
C PRO A 95 2.49 -10.20 3.53
N GLY A 96 3.68 -9.73 3.88
CA GLY A 96 4.65 -9.13 2.97
C GLY A 96 4.50 -7.63 2.75
N SER A 97 3.60 -6.95 3.46
CA SER A 97 3.42 -5.50 3.39
C SER A 97 4.66 -4.73 3.89
N THR A 98 5.39 -5.26 4.87
CA THR A 98 6.67 -4.70 5.35
C THR A 98 7.71 -4.69 4.23
N ARG A 99 7.87 -5.82 3.55
CA ARG A 99 8.78 -5.96 2.39
C ARG A 99 8.35 -5.06 1.23
N ALA A 100 7.05 -4.82 1.07
CA ALA A 100 6.52 -3.88 0.07
C ALA A 100 6.57 -2.42 0.52
N GLN A 101 7.00 -2.14 1.77
CA GLN A 101 7.10 -0.81 2.36
C GLN A 101 5.79 -0.02 2.31
N VAL A 102 4.67 -0.70 2.57
CA VAL A 102 3.32 -0.11 2.51
C VAL A 102 3.17 1.09 3.45
N ASN A 103 3.81 1.06 4.62
CA ASN A 103 3.81 2.16 5.58
C ASN A 103 4.28 3.48 4.95
N ARG A 104 5.32 3.45 4.09
CA ARG A 104 5.88 4.65 3.44
C ARG A 104 4.90 5.27 2.45
N PHE A 105 4.15 4.43 1.75
CA PHE A 105 3.10 4.88 0.83
C PHE A 105 1.91 5.47 1.58
N ILE A 106 1.45 4.81 2.64
CA ILE A 106 0.33 5.30 3.46
C ILE A 106 0.68 6.62 4.14
N ASP A 107 1.87 6.74 4.72
CA ASP A 107 2.36 7.97 5.33
C ASP A 107 2.33 9.16 4.34
N LEU A 108 2.84 8.96 3.12
CA LEU A 108 2.80 9.98 2.07
C LEU A 108 1.37 10.30 1.61
N LEU A 109 0.49 9.30 1.55
CA LEU A 109 -0.91 9.49 1.16
C LEU A 109 -1.65 10.32 2.21
N VAL A 110 -1.47 10.01 3.50
CA VAL A 110 -2.15 10.69 4.60
C VAL A 110 -1.58 12.09 4.81
N SER A 111 -0.28 12.32 4.56
CA SER A 111 0.35 13.63 4.73
C SER A 111 -0.24 14.74 3.84
N VAL A 112 -0.86 14.35 2.71
CA VAL A 112 -1.50 15.28 1.76
C VAL A 112 -3.03 15.27 1.83
N ASP A 113 -3.62 14.52 2.76
CA ASP A 113 -5.07 14.47 2.96
C ASP A 113 -5.57 15.66 3.81
N THR A 114 -6.89 15.76 3.99
CA THR A 114 -7.50 16.76 4.87
C THR A 114 -7.14 16.51 6.34
N ALA A 115 -7.10 17.57 7.14
CA ALA A 115 -6.85 17.47 8.58
C ALA A 115 -7.86 16.54 9.30
N GLU A 116 -9.11 16.50 8.82
CA GLU A 116 -10.13 15.59 9.33
C GLU A 116 -9.79 14.12 9.04
N SER A 117 -9.40 13.78 7.80
CA SER A 117 -8.95 12.44 7.43
C SER A 117 -7.71 12.02 8.21
N GLN A 118 -6.74 12.93 8.33
CA GLN A 118 -5.52 12.73 9.12
C GLN A 118 -5.84 12.37 10.57
N GLN A 119 -6.71 13.14 11.22
CA GLN A 119 -7.11 12.89 12.60
C GLN A 119 -7.86 11.56 12.74
N LYS A 120 -8.78 11.24 11.82
CA LYS A 120 -9.47 9.95 11.80
C LYS A 120 -8.49 8.78 11.70
N PHE A 121 -7.45 8.92 10.87
CA PHE A 121 -6.42 7.90 10.72
C PHE A 121 -5.62 7.69 12.02
N ILE A 122 -5.14 8.76 12.65
CA ILE A 122 -4.42 8.68 13.92
C ILE A 122 -5.31 8.12 15.05
N ASN A 123 -6.58 8.50 15.09
CA ASN A 123 -7.53 7.96 16.06
C ASN A 123 -7.74 6.45 15.86
N ALA A 124 -7.82 5.98 14.62
CA ALA A 124 -7.94 4.55 14.33
C ALA A 124 -6.71 3.76 14.79
N LEU A 125 -5.49 4.25 14.50
CA LEU A 125 -4.25 3.63 14.99
C LEU A 125 -4.20 3.63 16.53
N SER A 126 -4.54 4.76 17.15
CA SER A 126 -4.54 4.90 18.61
C SER A 126 -5.58 4.00 19.28
N SER A 127 -6.72 3.75 18.63
CA SER A 127 -7.74 2.80 19.12
C SER A 127 -7.21 1.38 19.19
N MET A 128 -6.42 0.95 18.20
CA MET A 128 -5.77 -0.37 18.20
C MET A 128 -4.77 -0.51 19.35
N ASP A 129 -3.96 0.53 19.60
CA ASP A 129 -3.04 0.56 20.74
C ASP A 129 -3.80 0.62 22.07
N GLY A 130 -4.88 1.40 22.15
CA GLY A 130 -5.73 1.49 23.34
C GLY A 130 -6.38 0.16 23.71
N GLU A 131 -6.90 -0.57 22.72
CA GLU A 131 -7.46 -1.92 22.93
C GLU A 131 -6.37 -2.91 23.40
N SER A 132 -5.19 -2.86 22.77
CA SER A 132 -4.05 -3.69 23.13
C SER A 132 -3.56 -3.43 24.56
N LEU A 133 -3.43 -2.15 24.93
CA LEU A 133 -3.06 -1.73 26.27
C LEU A 133 -4.11 -2.16 27.29
N SER A 134 -5.40 -1.99 26.98
CA SER A 134 -6.48 -2.36 27.89
C SER A 134 -6.54 -3.86 28.15
N ARG A 135 -6.25 -4.70 27.14
CA ARG A 135 -6.37 -6.17 27.27
C ARG A 135 -5.09 -6.82 27.77
N PHE A 136 -3.95 -6.33 27.35
CA PHE A 136 -2.67 -7.01 27.52
C PHE A 136 -1.57 -6.15 28.16
N GLY A 137 -1.86 -4.87 28.47
CA GLY A 137 -0.91 -3.97 29.14
C GLY A 137 0.23 -3.46 28.26
N HIS A 138 0.20 -3.76 26.96
CA HIS A 138 1.25 -3.39 26.01
C HIS A 138 0.64 -2.80 24.72
N PRO A 139 1.32 -1.86 24.04
CA PRO A 139 0.89 -1.38 22.73
C PRO A 139 0.91 -2.52 21.70
N PHE A 140 0.11 -2.40 20.65
CA PHE A 140 -0.13 -3.46 19.66
C PHE A 140 1.18 -4.04 19.10
N LYS A 141 2.14 -3.17 18.77
CA LYS A 141 3.45 -3.57 18.23
C LYS A 141 4.30 -4.42 19.16
N ALA A 142 4.05 -4.35 20.47
CA ALA A 142 4.79 -5.08 21.50
C ALA A 142 4.08 -6.38 21.94
N LEU A 143 2.90 -6.66 21.40
CA LEU A 143 2.17 -7.89 21.67
C LEU A 143 2.80 -9.10 20.97
N ALA A 144 2.60 -10.28 21.56
CA ALA A 144 2.88 -11.53 20.87
C ALA A 144 1.93 -11.71 19.68
N GLU A 145 2.35 -12.47 18.67
CA GLU A 145 1.56 -12.72 17.45
C GLU A 145 0.14 -13.21 17.72
N ALA A 146 -0.02 -14.15 18.67
CA ALA A 146 -1.33 -14.68 19.04
C ALA A 146 -2.25 -13.58 19.59
N GLN A 147 -1.71 -12.66 20.39
CA GLN A 147 -2.45 -11.54 20.97
C GLN A 147 -2.80 -10.50 19.91
N GLN A 148 -1.89 -10.20 18.97
CA GLN A 148 -2.16 -9.33 17.82
C GLN A 148 -3.34 -9.85 16.99
N ASN A 149 -3.37 -11.16 16.73
CA ASN A 149 -4.45 -11.80 16.00
C ASN A 149 -5.78 -11.75 16.77
N GLU A 150 -5.76 -11.85 18.10
CA GLU A 150 -6.95 -11.73 18.93
C GLU A 150 -7.56 -10.31 18.88
N VAL A 151 -6.71 -9.27 18.97
CA VAL A 151 -7.14 -7.88 18.80
C VAL A 151 -7.73 -7.66 17.40
N LEU A 152 -7.02 -8.10 16.36
CA LEU A 152 -7.50 -7.97 14.96
C LEU A 152 -8.81 -8.71 14.72
N THR A 153 -8.96 -9.93 15.27
CA THR A 153 -10.19 -10.71 15.16
C THR A 153 -11.34 -9.96 15.81
N THR A 154 -11.12 -9.43 17.01
CA THR A 154 -12.15 -8.65 17.70
C THR A 154 -12.54 -7.41 16.88
N ALA A 155 -11.57 -6.60 16.45
CA ALA A 155 -11.80 -5.40 15.66
C ALA A 155 -12.56 -5.70 14.34
N SER A 156 -12.31 -6.86 13.71
CA SER A 156 -13.00 -7.26 12.48
C SER A 156 -14.45 -7.73 12.68
N THR A 157 -14.82 -8.12 13.91
CA THR A 157 -16.15 -8.67 14.25
C THR A 157 -17.01 -7.74 15.10
N ALA A 158 -16.41 -6.68 15.66
CA ALA A 158 -17.13 -5.69 16.45
C ALA A 158 -18.11 -4.90 15.57
N GLU A 159 -19.26 -4.51 16.15
CA GLU A 159 -20.15 -3.58 15.47
C GLU A 159 -19.42 -2.26 15.20
N ARG A 160 -19.72 -1.63 14.05
CA ARG A 160 -19.14 -0.34 13.69
C ARG A 160 -19.40 0.66 14.82
N GLY A 161 -18.35 1.29 15.34
CA GLY A 161 -18.50 2.35 16.34
C GLY A 161 -19.48 3.40 15.82
N LYS A 162 -20.60 3.59 16.52
CA LYS A 162 -21.57 4.64 16.19
C LYS A 162 -20.85 5.98 16.34
N SER A 163 -20.77 6.75 15.25
CA SER A 163 -20.40 8.16 15.33
C SER A 163 -21.48 8.87 16.14
N GLU A 164 -21.10 9.49 17.25
CA GLU A 164 -21.96 10.40 18.00
C GLU A 164 -22.19 11.69 17.19
N GLU A 165 -22.95 11.60 16.11
CA GLU A 165 -23.46 12.73 15.32
C GLU A 165 -24.89 12.39 14.87
N GLU A 166 -25.82 12.31 15.82
CA GLU A 166 -27.24 12.53 15.58
C GLU A 166 -27.94 12.85 16.91
N LYS A 167 -27.70 14.05 17.43
CA LYS A 167 -28.58 14.73 18.37
C LYS A 167 -28.54 16.23 18.08
N ASP A 168 -29.33 16.64 17.10
CA ASP A 168 -29.96 17.96 17.04
C ASP A 168 -31.48 17.77 16.99
#